data_AF-A0A3D8M2E8-F1
#
_entry.id   AF-A0A3D8M2E8-F1
#
_cell.length_a   1.000
_cell.length_b   1.000
_cell.length_c   1.000
_cell.angle_alpha   90.00
_cell.angle_beta   90.00
_cell.angle_gamma   90.00
#
_symmetry.space_group_name_H-M   'P 1'
#
loop_
_entity.id
_entity.type
_entity.pdbx_description
1 polymer ?
#
loop_
_entity_poly.entity_id
_entity_poly.type
_entity_poly.pdbx_seq_one_letter_code
_entity_poly.pdbx_strand_id
1 'polypeptide(L)'
;MPPLTIAFVDKQKTNLSEVASLEAYVNANLEKGYILDGMQRLNTLKSASEEESFDENRVAFLNIIVADNQDKLLYRMITLNNGQKPMTPRHQIEILTNEMFDFTTLQNIVVQTEKERAKKTIRGAFNLGDISRAYLAFLTNNVNNENNKIIDEKMDEILVSRVLDTRDDGNSLKFEEILNLVDKLSQQRSCKDWFKVNNNLIGFCLGAKRSYEEICSLTPERFAESIDLFEEGFDAINPSKVNLGKYRRQLSCEFITHHEKLSSMDADELVEHFFDITS
;
A
#
# COMPACT_ATOMS: atom_id res chain seq x y z
N MET A 1 -13.06 30.27 -12.82
CA MET A 1 -12.88 28.88 -12.36
C MET A 1 -12.29 28.94 -10.95
N PRO A 2 -12.80 28.16 -9.97
CA PRO A 2 -12.15 28.05 -8.65
C PRO A 2 -10.71 27.51 -8.79
N PRO A 3 -9.78 27.85 -7.89
CA PRO A 3 -8.36 27.62 -8.09
C PRO A 3 -7.98 26.13 -8.12
N LEU A 4 -7.10 25.72 -9.03
CA LEU A 4 -6.53 24.37 -9.03
C LEU A 4 -5.47 24.27 -7.93
N THR A 5 -5.50 23.22 -7.12
CA THR A 5 -4.49 23.03 -6.08
C THR A 5 -3.41 22.09 -6.58
N ILE A 6 -2.18 22.59 -6.66
CA ILE A 6 -1.00 21.84 -7.09
C ILE A 6 -0.08 21.67 -5.88
N ALA A 7 0.39 20.46 -5.68
CA ALA A 7 1.24 20.10 -4.56
C ALA A 7 2.63 19.65 -5.02
N PHE A 8 3.63 19.97 -4.20
CA PHE A 8 5.03 19.60 -4.41
C PHE A 8 5.62 19.05 -3.11
N VAL A 9 6.52 18.06 -3.23
CA VAL A 9 7.29 17.53 -2.10
C VAL A 9 8.71 18.08 -2.16
N ASP A 10 9.09 18.85 -1.14
CA ASP A 10 10.43 19.39 -0.96
C ASP A 10 11.17 18.75 0.22
N LYS A 11 11.82 17.61 -0.03
CA LYS A 11 12.60 16.90 0.99
C LYS A 11 13.78 17.73 1.54
N GLN A 12 14.24 18.72 0.79
CA GLN A 12 15.40 19.55 1.18
C GLN A 12 15.02 20.66 2.17
N LYS A 13 13.72 20.83 2.45
CA LYS A 13 13.19 21.87 3.36
C LYS A 13 13.72 23.26 2.98
N THR A 14 13.71 23.55 1.69
CA THR A 14 14.11 24.84 1.13
C THR A 14 13.28 25.94 1.77
N ASN A 15 13.90 27.08 2.05
CA ASN A 15 13.15 28.22 2.56
C ASN A 15 12.31 28.84 1.42
N LEU A 16 11.01 28.54 1.41
CA LEU A 16 10.04 29.04 0.45
C LEU A 16 9.10 30.09 1.05
N SER A 17 9.54 30.80 2.09
CA SER A 17 8.74 31.84 2.76
C SER A 17 8.45 33.04 1.87
N GLU A 18 9.30 33.31 0.87
CA GLU A 18 9.12 34.40 -0.08
C GLU A 18 8.48 33.92 -1.39
N VAL A 19 7.55 34.72 -1.91
CA VAL A 19 6.79 34.41 -3.14
C VAL A 19 7.72 34.16 -4.34
N ALA A 20 8.77 34.98 -4.52
CA ALA A 20 9.71 34.81 -5.62
C ALA A 20 10.49 33.49 -5.54
N SER A 21 10.85 33.06 -4.33
CA SER A 21 11.54 31.78 -4.10
C SER A 21 10.60 30.59 -4.38
N LEU A 22 9.34 30.70 -3.94
CA LEU A 22 8.31 29.71 -4.24
C LEU A 22 8.05 29.59 -5.75
N GLU A 23 7.91 30.72 -6.44
CA GLU A 23 7.67 30.75 -7.89
C GLU A 23 8.84 30.13 -8.67
N ALA A 24 10.08 30.47 -8.33
CA ALA A 24 11.26 29.87 -8.94
C ALA A 24 11.32 28.36 -8.70
N TYR A 25 11.03 27.90 -7.47
CA TYR A 25 10.97 26.49 -7.13
C TYR A 25 9.92 25.74 -7.95
N VAL A 26 8.69 26.27 -8.02
CA VAL A 26 7.57 25.66 -8.74
C VAL A 26 7.89 25.53 -10.23
N ASN A 27 8.35 26.62 -10.86
CA ASN A 27 8.66 26.62 -12.28
C ASN A 27 9.80 25.65 -12.63
N ALA A 28 10.80 25.51 -11.75
CA ALA A 28 11.90 24.56 -11.94
C ALA A 28 11.50 23.09 -11.70
N ASN A 29 10.39 22.84 -11.02
CA ASN A 29 9.96 21.49 -10.61
C ASN A 29 8.56 21.12 -11.10
N LEU A 30 8.05 21.77 -12.15
CA LEU A 30 6.71 21.55 -12.70
C LEU A 30 6.36 20.07 -12.92
N GLU A 31 7.30 19.28 -13.43
CA GLU A 31 7.13 17.84 -13.69
C GLU A 31 6.94 17.00 -12.41
N LYS A 32 7.37 17.51 -11.26
CA LYS A 32 7.22 16.86 -9.95
C LYS A 32 5.95 17.30 -9.23
N GLY A 33 5.20 18.26 -9.79
CA GLY A 33 3.94 18.73 -9.25
C GLY A 33 2.82 17.73 -9.51
N TYR A 34 1.96 17.52 -8.52
CA TYR A 34 0.75 16.72 -8.71
C TYR A 34 -0.50 17.51 -8.29
N ILE A 35 -1.63 17.19 -8.91
CA ILE A 35 -2.90 17.84 -8.62
C ILE A 35 -3.45 17.30 -7.31
N LEU A 36 -3.48 18.16 -6.29
CA LEU A 36 -4.05 17.85 -4.98
C LEU A 36 -5.58 17.97 -4.97
N ASP A 37 -6.09 18.97 -5.69
CA ASP A 37 -7.52 19.22 -5.87
C ASP A 37 -7.76 19.91 -7.22
N GLY A 38 -8.84 19.52 -7.89
CA GLY A 38 -9.27 20.11 -9.16
C GLY A 38 -9.09 19.22 -10.39
N MET A 39 -8.89 17.91 -10.25
CA MET A 39 -8.74 17.00 -11.40
C MET A 39 -9.91 17.07 -12.39
N GLN A 40 -11.15 17.12 -11.92
CA GLN A 40 -12.31 17.28 -12.80
C GLN A 40 -12.29 18.63 -13.53
N ARG A 41 -11.93 19.71 -12.82
CA ARG A 41 -11.79 21.06 -13.40
C ARG A 41 -10.70 21.10 -14.46
N LEU A 42 -9.58 20.44 -14.22
CA LEU A 42 -8.49 20.31 -15.18
C LEU A 42 -8.93 19.54 -16.43
N ASN A 43 -9.66 18.43 -16.27
CA ASN A 43 -10.21 17.69 -17.40
C ASN A 43 -11.23 18.52 -18.20
N THR A 44 -12.12 19.25 -17.53
CA THR A 44 -13.04 20.17 -18.20
C THR A 44 -12.30 21.28 -18.94
N LEU A 45 -11.25 21.84 -18.33
CA LEU A 45 -10.42 22.86 -18.98
C LEU A 45 -9.72 22.30 -20.22
N LYS A 46 -9.23 21.06 -20.15
CA LYS A 46 -8.65 20.35 -21.29
C LYS A 46 -9.68 20.15 -22.41
N SER A 47 -10.88 19.69 -22.10
CA SER A 47 -11.94 19.57 -23.12
C SER A 47 -12.34 20.92 -23.69
N ALA A 48 -12.43 21.96 -22.86
CA ALA A 48 -12.74 23.31 -23.32
C ALA A 48 -11.64 23.90 -24.22
N SER A 49 -10.37 23.53 -24.00
CA SER A 49 -9.24 23.98 -24.82
C SER A 49 -9.28 23.45 -26.26
N GLU A 50 -10.14 22.48 -26.56
CA GLU A 50 -10.36 21.96 -27.91
C GLU A 50 -11.41 22.80 -28.69
N GLU A 51 -12.10 23.74 -28.03
CA GLU A 51 -13.07 24.61 -28.68
C GLU A 51 -12.41 25.86 -29.28
N GLU A 52 -12.82 26.25 -30.48
CA GLU A 52 -12.29 27.42 -31.20
C GLU A 52 -12.53 28.75 -30.48
N SER A 53 -13.51 28.78 -29.56
CA SER A 53 -13.82 29.94 -28.73
C SER A 53 -13.00 30.04 -27.44
N PHE A 54 -12.08 29.11 -27.20
CA PHE A 54 -11.27 29.07 -25.99
C PHE A 54 -10.25 30.21 -25.95
N ASP A 55 -10.31 31.02 -24.90
CA ASP A 55 -9.35 32.09 -24.65
C ASP A 55 -8.19 31.59 -23.78
N GLU A 56 -7.07 31.28 -24.41
CA GLU A 56 -5.83 30.82 -23.75
C GLU A 56 -5.21 31.89 -22.84
N ASN A 57 -5.53 33.18 -23.03
CA ASN A 57 -4.97 34.26 -22.22
C ASN A 57 -5.69 34.43 -20.88
N ARG A 58 -6.76 33.67 -20.64
CA ARG A 58 -7.56 33.80 -19.43
C ARG A 58 -6.79 33.26 -18.24
N VAL A 59 -6.61 34.12 -17.24
CA VAL A 59 -5.88 33.77 -16.02
C VAL A 59 -6.59 32.64 -15.25
N ALA A 60 -5.85 31.56 -15.01
CA ALA A 60 -6.24 30.49 -14.11
C ALA A 60 -5.56 30.71 -12.74
N PHE A 61 -6.36 30.73 -11.68
CA PHE A 61 -5.82 30.81 -10.32
C PHE A 61 -5.32 29.45 -9.87
N LEU A 62 -4.13 29.44 -9.27
CA LEU A 62 -3.53 28.25 -8.69
C LEU A 62 -3.35 28.44 -7.18
N ASN A 63 -3.56 27.36 -6.43
CA ASN A 63 -3.18 27.26 -5.04
C ASN A 63 -1.99 26.30 -4.95
N ILE A 64 -0.83 26.81 -4.56
CA ILE A 64 0.39 26.01 -4.50
C ILE A 64 0.64 25.59 -3.05
N ILE A 65 0.88 24.30 -2.85
CA ILE A 65 1.23 23.74 -1.55
C ILE A 65 2.57 23.02 -1.69
N VAL A 66 3.53 23.37 -0.85
CA VAL A 66 4.79 22.63 -0.76
C VAL A 66 4.89 22.04 0.64
N ALA A 67 5.20 20.74 0.73
CA ALA A 67 5.44 20.07 2.00
C ALA A 67 6.78 19.35 1.97
N ASP A 68 7.37 19.21 3.15
CA ASP A 68 8.64 18.48 3.35
C ASP A 68 8.51 16.96 3.22
N ASN A 69 7.28 16.44 3.34
CA ASN A 69 6.98 15.04 3.06
C ASN A 69 5.63 14.88 2.37
N GLN A 70 5.49 13.76 1.67
CA GLN A 70 4.30 13.42 0.89
C GLN A 70 3.11 13.07 1.79
N ASP A 71 3.36 12.53 2.99
CA ASP A 71 2.32 12.16 3.95
C ASP A 71 1.47 13.35 4.42
N LYS A 72 2.07 14.54 4.59
CA LYS A 72 1.32 15.78 4.93
C LYS A 72 0.35 16.20 3.83
N LEU A 73 0.77 16.07 2.57
CA LEU A 73 -0.07 16.40 1.41
C LEU A 73 -1.19 15.38 1.27
N LEU A 74 -0.91 14.13 1.58
CA LEU A 74 -1.85 13.04 1.56
C LEU A 74 -2.96 13.17 2.61
N TYR A 75 -2.61 13.53 3.85
CA TYR A 75 -3.59 13.90 4.87
C TYR A 75 -4.51 15.02 4.39
N ARG A 76 -3.95 15.98 3.64
CA ARG A 76 -4.72 17.07 3.05
C ARG A 76 -5.62 16.60 1.90
N MET A 77 -5.17 15.71 1.01
CA MET A 77 -6.03 15.11 -0.03
C MET A 77 -7.25 14.42 0.58
N ILE A 78 -7.07 13.74 1.71
CA ILE A 78 -8.14 12.99 2.36
C ILE A 78 -9.11 13.93 3.07
N THR A 79 -8.60 14.88 3.84
CA THR A 79 -9.42 15.86 4.59
C THR A 79 -10.11 16.89 3.69
N LEU A 80 -9.57 17.19 2.49
CA LEU A 80 -10.17 18.11 1.51
C LEU A 80 -11.43 17.56 0.83
N ASN A 81 -11.70 16.26 0.89
CA ASN A 81 -12.87 15.64 0.26
C ASN A 81 -14.19 15.82 1.07
N ASN A 82 -14.15 16.56 2.17
CA ASN A 82 -15.32 16.90 2.99
C ASN A 82 -16.31 17.80 2.20
N GLY A 83 -17.26 17.17 1.50
CA GLY A 83 -18.32 17.85 0.73
C GLY A 83 -18.54 17.30 -0.68
N GLN A 84 -17.68 16.41 -1.18
CA GLN A 84 -17.86 15.67 -2.43
C GLN A 84 -18.30 14.23 -2.14
N LYS A 85 -18.68 13.44 -3.16
CA LYS A 85 -18.94 12.00 -2.96
C LYS A 85 -17.66 11.41 -2.35
N PRO A 86 -17.70 10.91 -1.10
CA PRO A 86 -16.49 10.58 -0.38
C PRO A 86 -15.72 9.50 -1.14
N MET A 87 -14.42 9.73 -1.31
CA MET A 87 -13.50 8.73 -1.83
C MET A 87 -13.53 7.53 -0.90
N THR A 88 -13.75 6.32 -1.42
CA THR A 88 -13.76 5.12 -0.57
C THR A 88 -12.40 4.95 0.10
N PRO A 89 -12.31 4.54 1.38
CA PRO A 89 -11.04 4.34 2.07
C PRO A 89 -10.05 3.51 1.27
N ARG A 90 -10.56 2.49 0.58
CA ARG A 90 -9.78 1.66 -0.33
C ARG A 90 -9.08 2.48 -1.41
N HIS A 91 -9.79 3.38 -2.09
CA HIS A 91 -9.19 4.23 -3.10
C HIS A 91 -8.19 5.21 -2.48
N GLN A 92 -8.45 5.70 -1.26
CA GLN A 92 -7.49 6.52 -0.52
C GLN A 92 -6.19 5.73 -0.27
N ILE A 93 -6.29 4.52 0.29
CA ILE A 93 -5.16 3.64 0.59
C ILE A 93 -4.37 3.27 -0.67
N GLU A 94 -5.04 3.02 -1.79
CA GLU A 94 -4.39 2.75 -3.07
C GLU A 94 -3.58 3.95 -3.56
N ILE A 95 -4.10 5.17 -3.43
CA ILE A 95 -3.33 6.39 -3.72
C ILE A 95 -2.13 6.49 -2.77
N LEU A 96 -2.32 6.27 -1.47
CA LEU A 96 -1.18 6.30 -0.51
C LEU A 96 -0.13 5.28 -0.94
N THR A 97 -0.55 4.07 -1.31
CA THR A 97 0.35 2.97 -1.63
C THR A 97 1.09 3.23 -2.94
N ASN A 98 0.41 3.75 -3.97
CA ASN A 98 1.03 4.04 -5.27
C ASN A 98 2.05 5.18 -5.21
N GLU A 99 1.72 6.20 -4.42
CA GLU A 99 2.50 7.43 -4.31
C GLU A 99 3.73 7.24 -3.39
N MET A 100 3.65 6.33 -2.43
CA MET A 100 4.68 6.16 -1.40
C MET A 100 5.73 5.10 -1.71
N PHE A 101 5.43 4.13 -2.56
CA PHE A 101 6.33 3.03 -2.86
C PHE A 101 6.74 3.06 -4.32
N ASP A 102 8.05 3.18 -4.55
CA ASP A 102 8.61 3.04 -5.89
C ASP A 102 8.77 1.55 -6.24
N PHE A 103 7.73 0.99 -6.84
CA PHE A 103 7.72 -0.41 -7.27
C PHE A 103 8.68 -0.71 -8.42
N THR A 104 9.30 0.30 -9.05
CA THR A 104 10.25 0.08 -10.15
C THR A 104 11.59 -0.48 -9.68
N THR A 105 11.86 -0.37 -8.38
CA THR A 105 13.08 -0.89 -7.75
C THR A 105 13.03 -2.39 -7.44
N LEU A 106 11.83 -2.99 -7.48
CA LEU A 106 11.60 -4.40 -7.20
C LEU A 106 12.02 -5.28 -8.37
N GLN A 107 12.66 -6.41 -8.10
CA GLN A 107 13.28 -7.24 -9.14
C GLN A 107 12.44 -8.46 -9.51
N ASN A 108 11.79 -9.08 -8.52
CA ASN A 108 11.11 -10.36 -8.67
C ASN A 108 9.59 -10.20 -8.78
N ILE A 109 9.03 -9.10 -8.27
CA ILE A 109 7.61 -8.76 -8.38
C ILE A 109 7.37 -7.56 -9.28
N VAL A 110 6.26 -7.64 -10.02
CA VAL A 110 5.75 -6.53 -10.84
C VAL A 110 4.39 -6.16 -10.27
N VAL A 111 4.14 -4.88 -10.03
CA VAL A 111 2.87 -4.38 -9.51
C VAL A 111 2.12 -3.68 -10.63
N GLN A 112 0.82 -3.95 -10.75
CA GLN A 112 -0.06 -3.25 -11.68
C GLN A 112 -1.27 -2.66 -10.94
N THR A 113 -1.61 -1.42 -11.31
CA THR A 113 -2.88 -0.79 -10.97
C THR A 113 -4.05 -1.47 -11.71
N GLU A 114 -5.28 -1.31 -11.23
CA GLU A 114 -6.47 -1.82 -11.94
C GLU A 114 -6.58 -1.27 -13.37
N LYS A 115 -6.22 0.01 -13.55
CA LYS A 115 -6.22 0.68 -14.85
C LYS A 115 -5.22 0.07 -15.83
N GLU A 116 -4.02 -0.29 -15.37
CA GLU A 116 -3.01 -0.95 -16.21
C GLU A 116 -3.43 -2.37 -16.57
N ARG A 117 -3.97 -3.13 -15.60
CA ARG A 117 -4.46 -4.50 -15.85
C ARG A 117 -5.59 -4.53 -16.87
N ALA A 118 -6.49 -3.54 -16.81
CA ALA A 118 -7.58 -3.38 -17.77
C ALA A 118 -7.08 -3.13 -19.20
N LYS A 119 -5.94 -2.43 -19.36
CA LYS A 119 -5.29 -2.26 -20.67
C LYS A 119 -4.56 -3.52 -21.11
N LYS A 120 -3.74 -4.09 -20.23
CA LYS A 120 -2.96 -5.31 -20.48
C LYS A 120 -2.57 -5.96 -19.15
N THR A 121 -3.07 -7.16 -18.93
CA THR A 121 -2.67 -7.96 -17.76
C THR A 121 -1.29 -8.59 -18.00
N ILE A 122 -0.36 -8.35 -17.08
CA ILE A 122 0.94 -9.02 -17.04
C ILE A 122 0.80 -10.28 -16.18
N ARG A 123 1.17 -11.43 -16.74
CA ARG A 123 1.08 -12.70 -16.01
C ARG A 123 2.04 -12.69 -14.82
N GLY A 124 1.51 -13.01 -13.64
CA GLY A 124 2.31 -13.05 -12.41
C GLY A 124 2.54 -11.69 -11.77
N ALA A 125 1.93 -10.61 -12.29
CA ALA A 125 1.93 -9.32 -11.60
C ALA A 125 0.98 -9.32 -10.39
N PHE A 126 1.36 -8.56 -9.38
CA PHE A 126 0.58 -8.25 -8.20
C PHE A 126 -0.41 -7.13 -8.52
N ASN A 127 -1.57 -7.16 -7.88
CA ASN A 127 -2.50 -6.05 -7.93
C ASN A 127 -2.11 -5.01 -6.88
N LEU A 128 -2.01 -3.75 -7.26
CA LEU A 128 -1.80 -2.66 -6.30
C LEU A 128 -2.84 -2.67 -5.18
N GLY A 129 -4.11 -2.98 -5.50
CA GLY A 129 -5.18 -3.10 -4.51
C GLY A 129 -4.98 -4.24 -3.51
N ASP A 130 -4.17 -5.25 -3.83
CA ASP A 130 -3.80 -6.32 -2.87
C ASP A 130 -2.70 -5.85 -1.92
N ILE A 131 -1.66 -5.21 -2.46
CA ILE A 131 -0.58 -4.60 -1.66
C ILE A 131 -1.14 -3.52 -0.72
N SER A 132 -2.07 -2.71 -1.23
CA SER A 132 -2.75 -1.66 -0.45
C SER A 132 -3.51 -2.23 0.75
N ARG A 133 -4.15 -3.40 0.58
CA ARG A 133 -4.84 -4.09 1.70
C ARG A 133 -3.86 -4.69 2.70
N ALA A 134 -2.74 -5.24 2.24
CA ALA A 134 -1.68 -5.72 3.13
C ALA A 134 -1.04 -4.58 3.92
N TYR A 135 -0.81 -3.45 3.26
CA TYR A 135 -0.32 -2.22 3.88
C TYR A 135 -1.29 -1.68 4.94
N LEU A 136 -2.59 -1.63 4.63
CA LEU A 136 -3.61 -1.26 5.61
C LEU A 136 -3.58 -2.17 6.84
N ALA A 137 -3.50 -3.49 6.62
CA ALA A 137 -3.44 -4.45 7.70
C ALA A 137 -2.21 -4.18 8.59
N PHE A 138 -1.06 -3.93 7.95
CA PHE A 138 0.21 -3.64 8.61
C PHE A 138 0.12 -2.40 9.52
N LEU A 139 -0.52 -1.32 9.04
CA LEU A 139 -0.71 -0.08 9.81
C LEU A 139 -1.69 -0.27 10.96
N THR A 140 -2.83 -0.92 10.70
CA THR A 140 -3.88 -1.12 11.71
C THR A 140 -3.58 -2.23 12.70
N ASN A 141 -2.51 -3.00 12.46
CA ASN A 141 -2.16 -4.21 13.20
C ASN A 141 -3.36 -5.18 13.31
N ASN A 142 -4.16 -5.28 12.25
CA ASN A 142 -5.38 -6.08 12.22
C ASN A 142 -5.51 -6.87 10.90
N VAL A 143 -5.56 -8.20 11.01
CA VAL A 143 -5.79 -9.11 9.87
C VAL A 143 -7.21 -8.98 9.30
N ASN A 144 -8.21 -8.65 10.12
CA ASN A 144 -9.63 -8.59 9.74
C ASN A 144 -10.03 -7.21 9.20
N ASN A 145 -9.32 -6.75 8.17
CA ASN A 145 -9.48 -5.42 7.58
C ASN A 145 -10.39 -5.36 6.34
N GLU A 146 -11.18 -6.41 6.06
CA GLU A 146 -12.11 -6.42 4.91
C GLU A 146 -13.37 -5.61 5.14
N ASN A 147 -13.72 -5.34 6.40
CA ASN A 147 -14.93 -4.60 6.69
C ASN A 147 -14.68 -3.12 6.40
N ASN A 148 -15.14 -2.65 5.25
CA ASN A 148 -15.01 -1.26 4.80
C ASN A 148 -15.35 -0.25 5.91
N LYS A 149 -16.33 -0.57 6.77
CA LYS A 149 -16.71 0.27 7.91
C LYS A 149 -15.59 0.43 8.96
N ILE A 150 -14.85 -0.65 9.25
CA ILE A 150 -13.69 -0.61 10.15
C ILE A 150 -12.56 0.20 9.51
N ILE A 151 -12.40 0.11 8.19
CA ILE A 151 -11.41 0.91 7.46
C ILE A 151 -11.78 2.39 7.57
N ASP A 152 -13.03 2.76 7.24
CA ASP A 152 -13.58 4.11 7.36
C ASP A 152 -13.34 4.69 8.76
N GLU A 153 -13.67 3.93 9.82
CA GLU A 153 -13.51 4.35 11.21
C GLU A 153 -12.04 4.54 11.62
N LYS A 154 -11.11 3.79 11.01
CA LYS A 154 -9.68 3.84 11.33
C LYS A 154 -8.84 4.70 10.39
N MET A 155 -9.41 5.27 9.33
CA MET A 155 -8.64 6.07 8.36
C MET A 155 -7.93 7.25 9.01
N ASP A 156 -8.61 7.98 9.89
CA ASP A 156 -8.02 9.11 10.59
C ASP A 156 -6.87 8.67 11.52
N GLU A 157 -7.04 7.54 12.23
CA GLU A 157 -5.99 6.95 13.06
C GLU A 157 -4.77 6.54 12.22
N ILE A 158 -5.00 5.94 11.05
CA ILE A 158 -3.94 5.49 10.13
C ILE A 158 -3.13 6.69 9.62
N LEU A 159 -3.82 7.77 9.23
CA LEU A 159 -3.17 8.98 8.73
C LEU A 159 -2.39 9.68 9.83
N VAL A 160 -2.96 9.77 11.04
CA VAL A 160 -2.28 10.33 12.21
C VAL A 160 -1.06 9.48 12.57
N SER A 161 -1.19 8.15 12.64
CA SER A 161 -0.07 7.22 12.89
C SER A 161 1.07 7.46 11.89
N ARG A 162 0.77 7.57 10.59
CA ARG A 162 1.79 7.82 9.57
C ARG A 162 2.46 9.21 9.67
N VAL A 163 1.69 10.25 9.97
CA VAL A 163 2.25 11.61 10.20
C VAL A 163 3.14 11.65 11.45
N LEU A 164 2.91 10.74 12.40
CA LEU A 164 3.74 10.56 13.59
C LEU A 164 4.94 9.64 13.32
N ASP A 165 4.78 8.53 12.59
CA ASP A 165 5.84 7.59 12.20
C ASP A 165 6.90 8.26 11.32
N THR A 166 6.53 9.28 10.53
CA THR A 166 7.51 10.10 9.77
C THR A 166 8.34 11.05 10.64
N ARG A 167 8.03 11.17 11.93
CA ARG A 167 8.79 11.99 12.89
C ARG A 167 9.70 11.17 13.80
N ASP A 168 9.52 9.86 13.87
CA ASP A 168 10.35 8.96 14.68
C ASP A 168 11.43 8.30 13.81
N ASP A 169 12.68 8.70 14.02
CA ASP A 169 13.88 8.06 13.47
C ASP A 169 14.25 6.75 14.22
N GLY A 170 13.30 6.14 14.94
CA GLY A 170 13.55 5.08 15.91
C GLY A 170 13.01 3.71 15.50
N ASN A 171 13.91 2.82 15.06
CA ASN A 171 13.89 1.34 15.16
C ASN A 171 12.59 0.55 14.84
N SER A 172 11.57 1.17 14.24
CA SER A 172 10.33 0.50 13.85
C SER A 172 10.43 0.03 12.40
N LEU A 173 10.12 -1.25 12.20
CA LEU A 173 10.10 -1.87 10.88
C LEU A 173 9.13 -1.12 9.96
N LYS A 174 9.61 -0.71 8.78
CA LYS A 174 8.81 -0.01 7.77
C LYS A 174 8.17 -1.02 6.81
N PHE A 175 7.02 -0.65 6.23
CA PHE A 175 6.37 -1.51 5.23
C PHE A 175 7.22 -1.71 3.96
N GLU A 176 8.07 -0.75 3.61
CA GLU A 176 9.03 -0.89 2.51
C GLU A 176 10.00 -2.05 2.73
N GLU A 177 10.44 -2.26 3.98
CA GLU A 177 11.31 -3.38 4.35
C GLU A 177 10.59 -4.73 4.23
N ILE A 178 9.30 -4.77 4.57
CA ILE A 178 8.43 -5.93 4.33
C ILE A 178 8.25 -6.19 2.83
N LEU A 179 8.02 -5.14 2.04
CA LEU A 179 7.81 -5.27 0.59
C LEU A 179 9.08 -5.77 -0.12
N ASN A 180 10.24 -5.26 0.29
CA ASN A 180 11.54 -5.75 -0.19
C ASN A 180 11.78 -7.21 0.20
N LEU A 181 11.34 -7.63 1.40
CA LEU A 181 11.39 -9.03 1.80
C LEU A 181 10.46 -9.91 0.94
N VAL A 182 9.23 -9.46 0.67
CA VAL A 182 8.31 -10.15 -0.25
C VAL A 182 8.93 -10.27 -1.64
N ASP A 183 9.57 -9.22 -2.14
CA ASP A 183 10.29 -9.24 -3.43
C ASP A 183 11.43 -10.25 -3.42
N LYS A 184 12.31 -10.22 -2.40
CA LYS A 184 13.41 -11.18 -2.23
C LYS A 184 12.89 -12.63 -2.27
N LEU A 185 11.89 -12.94 -1.46
CA LEU A 185 11.35 -14.30 -1.34
C LEU A 185 10.59 -14.74 -2.59
N SER A 186 10.01 -13.79 -3.35
CA SER A 186 9.33 -14.05 -4.63
C SER A 186 10.28 -14.44 -5.77
N GLN A 187 11.59 -14.52 -5.52
CA GLN A 187 12.53 -15.20 -6.42
C GLN A 187 12.09 -16.65 -6.65
N GLN A 188 11.53 -17.31 -5.63
CA GLN A 188 10.89 -18.62 -5.76
C GLN A 188 9.45 -18.49 -6.25
N ARG A 189 9.10 -19.31 -7.25
CA ARG A 189 7.78 -19.25 -7.89
C ARG A 189 6.65 -19.61 -6.94
N SER A 190 6.83 -20.63 -6.10
CA SER A 190 5.85 -21.05 -5.09
C SER A 190 5.55 -19.91 -4.13
N CYS A 191 6.58 -19.26 -3.57
CA CYS A 191 6.44 -18.08 -2.71
C CYS A 191 5.71 -16.94 -3.44
N LYS A 192 6.09 -16.63 -4.69
CA LYS A 192 5.43 -15.59 -5.48
C LYS A 192 3.94 -15.86 -5.68
N ASP A 193 3.58 -17.10 -6.01
CA ASP A 193 2.17 -17.47 -6.19
C ASP A 193 1.41 -17.48 -4.85
N TRP A 194 2.07 -17.86 -3.76
CA TRP A 194 1.55 -17.77 -2.38
C TRP A 194 1.25 -16.32 -1.98
N PHE A 195 2.18 -15.39 -2.21
CA PHE A 195 1.99 -13.95 -1.93
C PHE A 195 0.94 -13.30 -2.81
N LYS A 196 0.64 -13.85 -3.99
CA LYS A 196 -0.46 -13.36 -4.84
C LYS A 196 -1.84 -13.69 -4.27
N VAL A 197 -1.94 -14.61 -3.32
CA VAL A 197 -3.16 -14.83 -2.55
C VAL A 197 -3.27 -13.73 -1.49
N ASN A 198 -4.23 -12.83 -1.66
CA ASN A 198 -4.39 -11.64 -0.81
C ASN A 198 -4.40 -11.96 0.70
N ASN A 199 -5.08 -13.04 1.10
CA ASN A 199 -5.14 -13.49 2.51
C ASN A 199 -3.75 -13.85 3.06
N ASN A 200 -2.93 -14.53 2.27
CA ASN A 200 -1.58 -14.91 2.65
C ASN A 200 -0.70 -13.66 2.79
N LEU A 201 -0.78 -12.73 1.82
CA LEU A 201 -0.02 -11.48 1.85
C LEU A 201 -0.36 -10.64 3.09
N ILE A 202 -1.65 -10.50 3.42
CA ILE A 202 -2.08 -9.80 4.63
C ILE A 202 -1.50 -10.50 5.87
N GLY A 203 -1.66 -11.83 5.97
CA GLY A 203 -1.15 -12.58 7.12
C GLY A 203 0.36 -12.43 7.27
N PHE A 204 1.10 -12.57 6.17
CA PHE A 204 2.55 -12.39 6.14
C PHE A 204 2.98 -11.01 6.60
N CYS A 205 2.40 -9.94 6.05
CA CYS A 205 2.79 -8.58 6.40
C CYS A 205 2.59 -8.27 7.89
N LEU A 206 1.62 -8.89 8.54
CA LEU A 206 1.44 -8.75 10.00
C LEU A 206 2.37 -9.64 10.79
N GLY A 207 2.46 -10.93 10.44
CA GLY A 207 3.30 -11.87 11.16
C GLY A 207 4.77 -11.46 11.13
N ALA A 208 5.23 -11.00 9.96
CA ALA A 208 6.60 -10.55 9.75
C ALA A 208 6.98 -9.36 10.63
N LYS A 209 6.03 -8.59 11.19
CA LYS A 209 6.36 -7.54 12.18
C LYS A 209 7.02 -8.10 13.44
N ARG A 210 6.76 -9.37 13.78
CA ARG A 210 7.27 -10.05 14.98
C ARG A 210 8.44 -10.98 14.69
N SER A 211 8.58 -11.45 13.45
CA SER A 211 9.58 -12.43 13.01
C SER A 211 10.49 -11.90 11.89
N TYR A 212 10.56 -10.58 11.70
CA TYR A 212 11.29 -9.98 10.57
C TYR A 212 12.75 -10.41 10.52
N GLU A 213 13.48 -10.30 11.64
CA GLU A 213 14.91 -10.61 11.71
C GLU A 213 15.20 -12.07 11.33
N GLU A 214 14.31 -12.97 11.72
CA GLU A 214 14.40 -14.39 11.39
C GLU A 214 14.17 -14.59 9.89
N ILE A 215 13.03 -14.14 9.38
CA ILE A 215 12.62 -14.39 7.99
C ILE A 215 13.53 -13.67 6.99
N CYS A 216 14.02 -12.47 7.33
CA CYS A 216 14.91 -11.72 6.44
C CYS A 216 16.26 -12.42 6.24
N SER A 217 16.69 -13.23 7.21
CA SER A 217 17.91 -14.05 7.13
C SER A 217 17.75 -15.29 6.25
N LEU A 218 16.51 -15.73 5.98
CA LEU A 218 16.23 -16.93 5.18
C LEU A 218 16.56 -16.72 3.70
N THR A 219 17.04 -17.79 3.08
CA THR A 219 17.12 -17.91 1.62
C THR A 219 15.73 -18.15 1.04
N PRO A 220 15.42 -17.68 -0.17
CA PRO A 220 14.14 -17.96 -0.83
C PRO A 220 13.77 -19.45 -0.89
N GLU A 221 14.74 -20.34 -1.08
CA GLU A 221 14.54 -21.79 -1.15
C GLU A 221 14.06 -22.37 0.18
N ARG A 222 14.68 -21.98 1.30
CA ARG A 222 14.26 -22.40 2.65
C ARG A 222 12.86 -21.90 2.97
N PHE A 223 12.56 -20.65 2.63
CA PHE A 223 11.22 -20.11 2.85
C PHE A 223 10.17 -20.82 1.98
N ALA A 224 10.52 -21.24 0.76
CA ALA A 224 9.62 -22.03 -0.09
C ALA A 224 9.24 -23.36 0.55
N GLU A 225 10.18 -24.06 1.19
CA GLU A 225 9.89 -25.29 1.94
C GLU A 225 8.91 -25.04 3.10
N SER A 226 9.08 -23.93 3.83
CA SER A 226 8.15 -23.53 4.89
C SER A 226 6.75 -23.23 4.36
N ILE A 227 6.66 -22.63 3.16
CA ILE A 227 5.37 -22.38 2.50
C ILE A 227 4.71 -23.68 2.02
N ASP A 228 5.48 -24.64 1.51
CA ASP A 228 4.93 -25.94 1.11
C ASP A 228 4.34 -26.68 2.33
N LEU A 229 5.05 -26.66 3.48
CA LEU A 229 4.54 -27.18 4.75
C LEU A 229 3.25 -26.46 5.20
N PHE A 230 3.22 -25.12 5.09
CA PHE A 230 2.03 -24.34 5.42
C PHE A 230 0.82 -24.75 4.57
N GLU A 231 1.01 -24.92 3.25
CA GLU A 231 -0.07 -25.30 2.34
C GLU A 231 -0.57 -26.72 2.61
N GLU A 232 0.33 -27.67 2.91
CA GLU A 232 -0.04 -29.02 3.33
C GLU A 232 -0.91 -29.00 4.60
N GLY A 233 -0.48 -28.25 5.63
CA GLY A 233 -1.24 -28.11 6.87
C GLY A 233 -2.59 -27.40 6.66
N PHE A 234 -2.61 -26.37 5.82
CA PHE A 234 -3.82 -25.60 5.54
C PHE A 234 -4.86 -26.39 4.73
N ASP A 235 -4.45 -27.20 3.78
CA ASP A 235 -5.37 -28.00 2.96
C ASP A 235 -6.01 -29.14 3.77
N ALA A 236 -5.32 -29.66 4.78
CA ALA A 236 -5.80 -30.74 5.64
C ALA A 236 -6.94 -30.33 6.60
N ILE A 237 -6.99 -29.07 7.06
CA ILE A 237 -8.04 -28.60 8.00
C ILE A 237 -9.44 -28.47 7.36
N ASN A 238 -9.60 -28.74 6.06
CA ASN A 238 -10.86 -28.71 5.29
C ASN A 238 -11.86 -27.61 5.72
N PRO A 239 -11.44 -26.34 5.69
CA PRO A 239 -12.24 -25.23 6.20
C PRO A 239 -13.48 -25.02 5.32
N SER A 240 -14.62 -24.71 5.94
CA SER A 240 -15.83 -24.38 5.18
C SER A 240 -15.56 -23.21 4.20
N LYS A 241 -16.15 -23.27 3.00
CA LYS A 241 -15.98 -22.23 1.96
C LYS A 241 -16.33 -20.82 2.46
N VAL A 242 -17.18 -20.71 3.48
CA VAL A 242 -17.63 -19.43 4.07
C VAL A 242 -16.51 -18.76 4.89
N ASN A 243 -15.67 -19.53 5.57
CA ASN A 243 -14.61 -19.01 6.44
C ASN A 243 -13.19 -19.21 5.87
N LEU A 244 -13.04 -19.86 4.71
CA LEU A 244 -11.76 -20.16 4.06
C LEU A 244 -10.81 -18.96 4.02
N GLY A 245 -11.28 -17.80 3.57
CA GLY A 245 -10.45 -16.60 3.45
C GLY A 245 -10.00 -16.04 4.80
N LYS A 246 -10.90 -16.07 5.80
CA LYS A 246 -10.63 -15.65 7.17
C LYS A 246 -9.55 -16.54 7.80
N TYR A 247 -9.76 -17.86 7.78
CA TYR A 247 -8.82 -18.81 8.39
C TYR A 247 -7.47 -18.80 7.69
N ARG A 248 -7.43 -18.78 6.35
CA ARG A 248 -6.16 -18.70 5.61
C ARG A 248 -5.31 -17.53 6.06
N ARG A 249 -5.94 -16.37 6.26
CA ARG A 249 -5.26 -15.16 6.72
C ARG A 249 -4.78 -15.25 8.16
N GLN A 250 -5.62 -15.76 9.06
CA GLN A 250 -5.27 -15.93 10.47
C GLN A 250 -4.11 -16.92 10.62
N LEU A 251 -4.19 -18.07 9.95
CA LEU A 251 -3.16 -19.10 9.97
C LEU A 251 -1.88 -18.63 9.28
N SER A 252 -1.96 -17.90 8.16
CA SER A 252 -0.77 -17.29 7.55
C SER A 252 -0.10 -16.31 8.51
N CYS A 253 -0.88 -15.50 9.22
CA CYS A 253 -0.35 -14.59 10.23
C CYS A 253 0.31 -15.35 11.39
N GLU A 254 -0.33 -16.39 11.89
CA GLU A 254 0.19 -17.22 12.99
C GLU A 254 1.48 -17.92 12.59
N PHE A 255 1.47 -18.61 11.45
CA PHE A 255 2.60 -19.34 10.89
C PHE A 255 3.82 -18.43 10.74
N ILE A 256 3.62 -17.24 10.17
CA ILE A 256 4.70 -16.28 9.97
C ILE A 256 5.13 -15.64 11.29
N THR A 257 4.21 -15.37 12.22
CA THR A 257 4.55 -14.81 13.55
C THR A 257 5.47 -15.72 14.34
N HIS A 258 5.19 -17.03 14.30
CA HIS A 258 5.94 -18.05 15.04
C HIS A 258 6.74 -18.95 14.09
N HIS A 259 7.32 -18.34 13.04
CA HIS A 259 7.98 -19.06 11.96
C HIS A 259 9.05 -20.03 12.48
N GLU A 260 9.94 -19.60 13.38
CA GLU A 260 11.00 -20.46 13.95
C GLU A 260 10.45 -21.77 14.50
N LYS A 261 9.34 -21.70 15.25
CA LYS A 261 8.70 -22.85 15.87
C LYS A 261 7.92 -23.67 14.83
N LEU A 262 7.03 -23.02 14.09
CA LEU A 262 6.05 -23.70 13.26
C LEU A 262 6.64 -24.26 11.97
N SER A 263 7.71 -23.66 11.44
CA SER A 263 8.43 -24.20 10.27
C SER A 263 9.29 -25.43 10.58
N SER A 264 9.52 -25.71 11.87
CA SER A 264 10.28 -26.88 12.35
C SER A 264 9.41 -28.09 12.67
N MET A 265 8.08 -27.92 12.71
CA MET A 265 7.11 -28.99 12.94
C MET A 265 6.99 -29.89 11.72
N ASP A 266 6.53 -31.12 11.94
CA ASP A 266 6.04 -31.94 10.83
C ASP A 266 4.61 -31.53 10.41
N ALA A 267 4.14 -32.10 9.31
CA ALA A 267 2.83 -31.76 8.75
C ALA A 267 1.68 -32.10 9.72
N ASP A 268 1.76 -33.23 10.42
CA ASP A 268 0.69 -33.68 11.33
C ASP A 268 0.59 -32.76 12.56
N GLU A 269 1.74 -32.38 13.14
CA GLU A 269 1.83 -31.41 14.24
C GLU A 269 1.27 -30.04 13.84
N LEU A 270 1.59 -29.57 12.63
CA LEU A 270 1.10 -28.29 12.14
C LEU A 270 -0.41 -28.30 11.88
N VAL A 271 -0.95 -29.43 11.40
CA VAL A 271 -2.39 -29.61 11.20
C VAL A 271 -3.14 -29.54 12.53
N GLU A 272 -2.64 -30.22 13.57
CA GLU A 272 -3.23 -30.16 14.91
C GLU A 272 -3.25 -28.71 15.42
N HIS A 273 -2.13 -27.99 15.27
CA HIS A 273 -2.04 -26.59 15.64
C HIS A 273 -3.04 -25.69 14.88
N PHE A 274 -3.18 -25.89 13.57
CA PHE A 274 -4.15 -25.13 12.76
C PHE A 274 -5.59 -25.49 13.12
N PHE A 275 -5.88 -26.74 13.47
CA PHE A 275 -7.20 -27.18 13.91
C PHE A 275 -7.61 -26.49 15.21
N ASP A 276 -6.71 -26.36 16.18
CA ASP A 276 -6.96 -25.67 17.45
C ASP A 276 -7.32 -24.18 17.27
N ILE A 277 -6.76 -23.52 16.26
CA ILE A 277 -7.02 -22.11 15.97
C ILE A 277 -8.35 -21.91 15.23
N THR A 278 -8.77 -22.93 14.46
CA THR A 278 -9.93 -22.83 13.55
C THR A 278 -11.22 -23.46 14.08
N SER A 279 -11.13 -24.24 15.16
CA SER A 279 -12.25 -24.82 15.92
C SER A 279 -13.01 -23.80 16.76
#